data_AF-A0A143HD88-F1
#
_entry.id   AF-A0A143HD88-F1
#
_cell.length_a   1.000
_cell.length_b   1.000
_cell.length_c   1.000
_cell.angle_alpha   90.00
_cell.angle_beta   90.00
_cell.angle_gamma   90.00
#
_symmetry.space_group_name_H-M   'P 1'
#
loop_
_entity.id
_entity.type
_entity.pdbx_description
1 polymer ?
#
loop_
_entity_poly.entity_id
_entity_poly.type
_entity_poly.pdbx_seq_one_letter_code
_entity_poly.pdbx_strand_id
1 'polypeptide(L)'
;MNMDMKLSAKAILDKDFKTGIRGYSQDEVDQFLDIIIQDYEKFEKALAKKQEEVDALKDELKNAQSQASTDGRRQTSSSSYATNTNFDILKRIANLEKHVFGDKLYD
;
A
#
# COMPACT_ATOMS: atom_id res chain seq x y z
N MET A 1 14.59 3.06 -10.84
CA MET A 1 15.92 2.42 -11.01
C MET A 1 15.76 1.37 -12.07
N ASN A 2 16.32 1.57 -13.27
CA ASN A 2 16.36 0.51 -14.25
C ASN A 2 17.48 -0.44 -13.82
N MET A 3 17.08 -1.61 -13.32
CA MET A 3 17.99 -2.73 -13.12
C MET A 3 18.29 -3.32 -14.49
N ASP A 4 19.37 -2.88 -15.13
CA ASP A 4 19.85 -3.47 -16.38
C ASP A 4 20.46 -4.85 -16.09
N MET A 5 19.59 -5.86 -15.92
CA MET A 5 20.00 -7.25 -15.75
C MET A 5 20.45 -7.82 -17.09
N LYS A 6 21.71 -8.27 -17.15
CA LYS A 6 22.30 -8.86 -18.35
C LYS A 6 21.89 -10.32 -18.59
N LEU A 7 21.41 -10.99 -17.55
CA LEU A 7 21.06 -12.42 -17.56
C LEU A 7 19.76 -12.61 -16.77
N SER A 8 18.94 -13.54 -17.24
CA SER A 8 17.78 -14.08 -16.52
C SER A 8 17.97 -15.57 -16.25
N ALA A 9 17.23 -16.13 -15.28
CA ALA A 9 17.26 -17.56 -14.99
C ALA A 9 17.07 -18.41 -16.26
N LYS A 10 16.10 -18.02 -17.10
CA LYS A 10 15.84 -18.66 -18.40
C LYS A 10 17.03 -18.52 -19.37
N ALA A 11 17.64 -17.34 -19.45
CA ALA A 11 18.78 -17.13 -20.35
C ALA A 11 20.03 -17.93 -19.93
N ILE A 12 20.16 -18.26 -18.64
CA ILE A 12 21.23 -19.14 -18.13
C ILE A 12 20.90 -20.60 -18.45
N LEU A 13 19.65 -21.02 -18.28
CA LEU A 13 19.21 -22.38 -18.60
C LEU A 13 19.35 -22.70 -20.11
N ASP A 14 18.96 -21.77 -20.97
CA ASP A 14 19.03 -21.94 -22.43
C ASP A 14 20.44 -21.70 -22.99
N LYS A 15 21.47 -21.56 -22.13
CA LYS A 15 22.82 -21.19 -22.55
C LYS A 15 23.64 -22.40 -22.97
N ASP A 16 23.89 -22.51 -24.28
CA ASP A 16 24.88 -23.46 -24.80
C ASP A 16 26.30 -22.88 -24.83
N PHE A 17 27.26 -23.66 -24.32
CA PHE A 17 28.69 -23.35 -24.38
C PHE A 17 29.39 -24.15 -25.48
N LYS A 18 30.34 -23.52 -26.17
CA LYS A 18 31.18 -24.22 -27.15
C LYS A 18 32.23 -25.05 -26.41
N THR A 19 32.37 -26.32 -26.78
CA THR A 19 33.40 -27.22 -26.25
C THR A 19 34.74 -27.02 -26.97
N GLY A 20 35.84 -27.05 -26.22
CA GLY A 20 37.20 -27.02 -26.75
C GLY A 20 38.04 -28.20 -26.28
N ILE A 21 39.23 -28.39 -26.86
CA ILE A 21 40.15 -29.51 -26.53
C ILE A 21 40.57 -29.50 -25.05
N ARG A 22 40.54 -28.32 -24.41
CA ARG A 22 40.64 -28.15 -22.96
C ARG A 22 39.50 -27.25 -22.51
N GLY A 23 38.87 -27.60 -21.40
CA GLY A 23 37.75 -26.86 -20.82
C GLY A 23 37.37 -27.43 -19.46
N TYR A 24 36.40 -26.78 -18.82
CA TYR A 24 35.77 -27.31 -17.61
C TYR A 24 34.92 -28.53 -17.93
N SER A 25 34.72 -29.39 -16.93
CA SER A 25 33.77 -30.50 -17.04
C SER A 25 32.36 -29.94 -17.23
N GLN A 26 31.64 -30.43 -18.23
CA GLN A 26 30.27 -29.99 -18.49
C GLN A 26 29.38 -30.25 -17.27
N ASP A 27 29.48 -31.42 -16.65
CA ASP A 27 28.67 -31.78 -15.48
C ASP A 27 28.92 -30.84 -14.29
N GLU A 28 30.16 -30.40 -14.06
CA GLU A 28 30.49 -29.46 -12.99
C GLU A 28 29.94 -28.06 -13.27
N VAL A 29 30.01 -27.64 -14.54
CA VAL A 29 29.45 -26.36 -14.98
C VAL A 29 27.93 -26.40 -14.84
N ASP A 30 27.27 -27.45 -15.29
CA ASP A 30 25.81 -27.58 -15.25
C ASP A 30 25.30 -27.58 -13.80
N GLN A 31 25.93 -28.34 -12.91
CA GLN A 31 25.60 -28.32 -11.47
C GLN A 31 25.77 -26.93 -10.84
N PHE A 32 26.81 -26.20 -11.26
CA PHE A 32 27.03 -24.84 -10.77
C PHE A 32 26.00 -23.86 -11.33
N LEU A 33 25.64 -23.99 -12.61
CA LEU A 33 24.61 -23.17 -13.26
C LEU A 33 23.23 -23.41 -12.65
N ASP A 34 22.89 -24.65 -12.25
CA ASP A 34 21.65 -24.96 -11.53
C ASP A 34 21.53 -24.16 -10.22
N ILE A 35 22.63 -24.04 -9.46
CA ILE A 35 22.65 -23.25 -8.22
C ILE A 35 22.42 -21.76 -8.54
N ILE A 36 23.09 -21.24 -9.57
CA ILE A 36 22.93 -19.84 -9.99
C ILE A 36 21.49 -19.59 -10.43
N ILE A 37 20.88 -20.48 -11.20
CA ILE A 37 19.49 -20.37 -11.65
C ILE A 37 18.55 -20.28 -10.44
N GLN A 38 18.72 -21.18 -9.47
CA GLN A 38 17.92 -21.17 -8.24
C GLN A 38 18.04 -19.85 -7.47
N ASP A 39 19.23 -19.29 -7.38
CA ASP A 39 19.44 -18.02 -6.68
C ASP A 39 18.85 -16.84 -7.46
N TYR A 40 18.93 -16.83 -8.79
CA TYR A 40 18.24 -15.84 -9.62
C TYR A 40 16.72 -15.86 -9.40
N GLU A 41 16.10 -17.04 -9.37
CA GLU A 41 14.67 -17.17 -9.07
C GLU A 41 14.32 -16.66 -7.66
N LYS A 42 15.17 -16.93 -6.66
CA LYS A 42 14.99 -16.40 -5.30
C LYS A 42 15.09 -14.88 -5.28
N PHE A 43 16.04 -14.29 -6.00
CA PHE A 43 16.19 -12.85 -6.09
C PHE A 43 14.98 -12.20 -6.78
N GLU A 44 14.49 -12.77 -7.88
CA GLU A 44 13.28 -12.29 -8.56
C GLU A 44 12.06 -12.34 -7.62
N LYS A 45 11.85 -13.44 -6.89
CA LYS A 45 10.78 -13.55 -5.89
C LYS A 45 10.93 -12.53 -4.76
N ALA A 46 12.14 -12.32 -4.26
CA ALA A 46 12.40 -11.36 -3.21
C ALA A 46 12.16 -9.91 -3.68
N LEU A 47 12.58 -9.59 -4.89
CA LEU A 47 12.32 -8.28 -5.51
C LEU A 47 10.83 -8.05 -5.73
N ALA A 48 10.11 -9.04 -6.26
CA ALA A 48 8.66 -8.95 -6.45
C ALA A 48 7.94 -8.71 -5.12
N LYS A 49 8.28 -9.47 -4.07
CA LYS A 49 7.72 -9.28 -2.72
C LYS A 49 8.02 -7.89 -2.16
N LYS A 50 9.25 -7.40 -2.34
CA LYS A 50 9.63 -6.06 -1.86
C LYS A 50 8.93 -4.96 -2.63
N GLN A 51 8.73 -5.13 -3.93
CA GLN A 51 7.98 -4.19 -4.75
C GLN A 51 6.51 -4.15 -4.33
N GLU A 52 5.89 -5.30 -4.07
CA GLU A 52 4.53 -5.39 -3.52
C GLU A 52 4.40 -4.70 -2.16
N GLU A 53 5.33 -4.93 -1.23
CA GLU A 53 5.36 -4.23 0.06
C GLU A 53 5.50 -2.71 -0.12
N VAL A 54 6.35 -2.26 -1.04
CA VAL A 54 6.53 -0.83 -1.34
C VAL A 54 5.25 -0.21 -1.91
N ASP A 55 4.57 -0.91 -2.80
CA ASP A 55 3.35 -0.41 -3.43
C ASP A 55 2.19 -0.37 -2.43
N ALA A 56 2.06 -1.40 -1.58
CA ALA A 56 1.09 -1.42 -0.48
C ALA A 56 1.30 -0.25 0.51
N LEU A 57 2.55 0.00 0.91
CA LEU A 57 2.87 1.12 1.81
C LEU A 57 2.62 2.48 1.16
N LYS A 58 2.89 2.63 -0.14
CA LYS A 58 2.58 3.86 -0.88
C LYS A 58 1.08 4.11 -0.95
N ASP A 59 0.28 3.07 -1.15
CA ASP A 59 -1.18 3.18 -1.17
C ASP A 59 -1.73 3.55 0.21
N GLU A 60 -1.22 2.95 1.28
CA GLU A 60 -1.57 3.32 2.65
C GLU A 60 -1.22 4.79 2.94
N LEU A 61 -0.02 5.24 2.54
CA LEU A 61 0.41 6.62 2.73
C LEU A 61 -0.47 7.60 1.95
N LYS A 62 -0.87 7.26 0.73
CA LYS A 62 -1.81 8.07 -0.08
C LYS A 62 -3.19 8.15 0.57
N ASN A 63 -3.69 7.06 1.13
CA ASN A 63 -4.97 7.03 1.85
C ASN A 63 -4.90 7.88 3.12
N ALA A 64 -3.82 7.74 3.91
CA ALA A 64 -3.59 8.55 5.11
C ALA A 64 -3.46 10.04 4.78
N GLN A 65 -2.76 10.41 3.71
CA GLN A 65 -2.67 11.80 3.25
C GLN A 65 -4.02 12.35 2.78
N SER A 66 -4.86 11.54 2.14
CA SER A 66 -6.21 11.94 1.72
C SER A 66 -7.13 12.20 2.92
N GLN A 67 -7.00 11.40 3.99
CA GLN A 67 -7.70 11.60 5.26
C GLN A 67 -7.17 12.82 6.03
N ALA A 68 -5.86 13.03 6.07
CA ALA A 68 -5.26 14.21 6.70
C ALA A 68 -5.62 15.51 5.96
N SER A 69 -5.81 15.48 4.64
CA SER A 69 -6.24 16.62 3.83
C SER A 69 -7.72 16.99 4.05
N THR A 70 -8.54 16.04 4.50
CA THR A 70 -9.94 16.31 4.88
C THR A 70 -10.04 16.86 6.31
N ASP A 71 -9.12 16.51 7.21
CA ASP A 71 -9.08 17.04 8.58
C ASP A 71 -8.30 18.37 8.70
N GLY A 72 -7.29 18.60 7.87
CA GLY A 72 -6.55 19.88 7.80
C GLY A 72 -7.38 21.06 7.26
N ARG A 73 -8.50 20.78 6.57
CA ARG A 73 -9.49 21.82 6.19
C ARG A 73 -10.53 22.10 7.29
N ARG A 74 -10.54 21.32 8.38
CA ARG A 74 -11.38 21.55 9.56
C ARG A 74 -10.65 22.31 10.67
N GLN A 75 -9.32 22.44 10.60
CA GLN A 75 -8.56 23.15 11.64
C GLN A 75 -8.57 24.69 11.54
N THR A 76 -9.23 25.28 10.54
CA THR A 76 -9.59 26.72 10.58
C THR A 76 -11.02 26.98 11.06
N SER A 77 -11.77 25.94 11.45
CA SER A 77 -13.17 26.03 11.88
C SER A 77 -13.48 25.21 13.13
N SER A 78 -12.53 25.11 14.06
CA SER A 78 -12.75 24.49 15.38
C SER A 78 -13.75 25.26 16.27
N SER A 79 -14.17 26.47 15.89
CA SER A 79 -15.30 27.17 16.52
C SER A 79 -16.66 26.82 15.91
N SER A 80 -16.70 26.21 14.72
CA SER A 80 -17.94 26.02 13.95
C SER A 80 -18.63 24.69 14.27
N TYR A 81 -17.87 23.63 14.59
CA TYR A 81 -18.44 22.31 14.90
C TYR A 81 -19.13 22.27 16.26
N ALA A 82 -18.57 22.96 17.28
CA ALA A 82 -19.25 23.19 18.54
C ALA A 82 -20.53 24.01 18.35
N THR A 83 -20.51 25.03 17.47
CA THR A 83 -21.70 25.87 17.23
C THR A 83 -22.81 25.13 16.49
N ASN A 84 -22.48 24.30 15.48
CA ASN A 84 -23.46 23.49 14.76
C ASN A 84 -24.05 22.39 15.65
N THR A 85 -23.22 21.71 16.46
CA THR A 85 -23.73 20.72 17.44
C THR A 85 -24.54 21.38 18.55
N ASN A 86 -24.12 22.55 19.05
CA ASN A 86 -24.92 23.34 20.01
C ASN A 86 -26.27 23.75 19.41
N PHE A 87 -26.33 24.14 18.12
CA PHE A 87 -27.58 24.45 17.45
C PHE A 87 -28.49 23.23 17.29
N ASP A 88 -27.95 22.07 16.89
CA ASP A 88 -28.73 20.83 16.75
C ASP A 88 -29.23 20.30 18.11
N ILE A 89 -28.41 20.44 19.17
CA ILE A 89 -28.81 20.14 20.55
C ILE A 89 -29.95 21.06 20.97
N LEU A 90 -29.83 22.37 20.78
CA LEU A 90 -30.88 23.34 21.12
C LEU A 90 -32.17 23.11 20.32
N LYS A 91 -32.08 22.79 19.02
CA LYS A 91 -33.24 22.48 18.18
C LYS A 91 -33.93 21.20 18.63
N ARG A 92 -33.16 20.18 19.04
CA ARG A 92 -33.70 18.93 19.58
C ARG A 92 -34.37 19.16 20.95
N ILE A 93 -33.74 19.94 21.82
CA ILE A 93 -34.34 20.35 23.11
C ILE A 93 -35.63 21.13 22.87
N ALA A 94 -35.64 22.13 21.99
CA ALA A 94 -36.84 22.93 21.68
C ALA A 94 -37.98 22.06 21.13
N ASN A 95 -37.67 21.06 20.30
CA ASN A 95 -38.67 20.10 19.80
C ASN A 95 -39.19 19.18 20.92
N LEU A 96 -38.32 18.73 21.83
CA LEU A 96 -38.70 17.95 23.00
C LEU A 96 -39.55 18.79 23.97
N GLU A 97 -39.19 20.05 24.20
CA GLU A 97 -39.97 20.98 25.02
C GLU A 97 -41.34 21.25 24.40
N LYS A 98 -41.41 21.51 23.09
CA LYS A 98 -42.70 21.64 22.41
C LYS A 98 -43.55 20.38 22.51
N HIS A 99 -42.95 19.20 22.50
CA HIS A 99 -43.70 17.94 22.61
C HIS A 99 -44.13 17.62 24.05
N VAL A 100 -43.32 17.99 25.05
CA VAL A 100 -43.58 17.73 26.47
C VAL A 100 -44.43 18.83 27.13
N PHE A 101 -44.31 20.07 26.65
CA PHE A 101 -45.02 21.25 27.18
C PHE A 101 -46.06 21.83 26.22
N GLY A 102 -46.15 21.36 24.97
CA GLY A 102 -47.17 21.80 24.01
C GLY A 102 -48.60 21.51 24.48
N ASP A 103 -48.78 20.46 25.27
CA ASP A 103 -50.06 20.09 25.89
C ASP A 103 -50.32 20.80 27.24
N LYS A 104 -49.42 21.69 27.70
CA LYS A 104 -49.56 22.47 28.95
C LYS A 104 -49.66 23.99 28.75
N LEU A 105 -49.67 24.48 27.51
CA LEU A 105 -49.84 25.91 27.21
C LEU A 105 -51.24 26.30 26.71
N TYR A 106 -52.19 25.35 26.70
CA TYR A 106 -53.56 25.55 26.24
C TYR A 106 -54.63 25.08 27.25
N ASP A 107 -54.35 25.16 28.55
CA ASP A 107 -55.38 25.22 29.60
C ASP A 107 -55.11 26.43 30.50
#